data_AF-A0A974XMK1-F1
#
_entry.id   AF-A0A974XMK1-F1
#
_cell.length_a   1.000
_cell.length_b   1.000
_cell.length_c   1.000
_cell.angle_alpha   90.00
_cell.angle_beta   90.00
_cell.angle_gamma   90.00
#
_symmetry.space_group_name_H-M   'P 1'
#
loop_
_entity.id
_entity.type
_entity.pdbx_description
1 polymer ?
#
loop_
_entity_poly.entity_id
_entity_poly.type
_entity_poly.pdbx_seq_one_letter_code
_entity_poly.pdbx_strand_id
1 'polypeptide(L)'
;MYKFILLLLVLSLDATACGDKTEELHPFAIEETFDEEVQDNLKSFRILSPIHKGESFLSGIMAEVRNEFLVYLDIHEDYEYEGEYYYSYLTVADKYLNNVRITLYYDTPTKDRSVMSFCGNSKMYMLTELAEIAPAPQSLLRLEPR
;
A
#
# COMPACT_ATOMS: atom_id res chain seq x y z
N MET A 1 -31.60 -15.60 37.73
CA MET A 1 -30.47 -16.01 36.88
C MET A 1 -30.69 -15.74 35.38
N TYR A 2 -31.54 -14.78 35.00
CA TYR A 2 -31.87 -14.53 33.58
C TYR A 2 -31.19 -13.25 33.04
N LYS A 3 -30.71 -12.36 33.93
CA LYS A 3 -30.07 -11.08 33.56
C LYS A 3 -28.67 -11.24 32.96
N PHE A 4 -27.98 -12.36 33.20
CA PHE A 4 -26.66 -12.64 32.62
C PHE A 4 -26.74 -13.26 31.21
N ILE A 5 -27.82 -13.95 30.89
CA ILE A 5 -28.00 -14.61 29.59
C ILE A 5 -28.30 -13.57 28.49
N LEU A 6 -28.95 -12.46 28.84
CA LEU A 6 -29.23 -11.37 27.89
C LEU A 6 -27.96 -10.64 27.42
N LEU A 7 -26.89 -10.62 28.22
CA LEU A 7 -25.63 -9.95 27.87
C LEU A 7 -24.81 -10.74 26.84
N LEU A 8 -24.97 -12.06 26.78
CA LEU A 8 -24.28 -12.94 25.82
C LEU A 8 -24.91 -12.90 24.42
N LEU A 9 -26.19 -12.51 24.30
CA LEU A 9 -26.90 -12.37 23.03
C LEU A 9 -26.53 -11.11 22.23
N VAL A 10 -25.84 -10.15 22.85
CA VAL A 10 -25.35 -8.93 22.15
C VAL A 10 -23.99 -9.18 21.46
N LEU A 11 -23.32 -10.29 21.78
CA LEU A 11 -22.02 -10.67 21.21
C LEU A 11 -22.12 -11.57 19.97
N SER A 12 -23.33 -11.93 19.53
CA SER A 12 -23.58 -12.71 18.32
C SER A 12 -23.97 -11.86 17.11
N LEU A 13 -23.81 -10.53 17.19
CA LEU A 13 -23.72 -9.73 15.98
C LEU A 13 -22.41 -10.15 15.32
N ASP A 14 -22.53 -10.81 14.18
CA ASP A 14 -21.40 -11.12 13.31
C ASP A 14 -20.52 -9.87 13.25
N ALA A 15 -19.35 -9.96 13.87
CA ALA A 15 -18.32 -8.96 13.79
C ALA A 15 -17.75 -9.01 12.36
N THR A 16 -18.56 -8.63 11.37
CA THR A 16 -18.11 -8.24 10.04
C THR A 16 -17.53 -6.83 10.18
N ALA A 17 -16.50 -6.69 11.01
CA ALA A 17 -15.73 -5.45 11.16
C ALA A 17 -14.75 -5.25 9.98
N CYS A 18 -14.64 -6.25 9.10
CA CYS A 18 -13.89 -6.20 7.86
C CYS A 18 -14.89 -6.44 6.74
N GLY A 19 -15.17 -5.40 5.95
CA GLY A 19 -16.22 -5.38 4.93
C GLY A 19 -16.08 -6.43 3.83
N ASP A 20 -17.09 -6.48 2.95
CA ASP A 20 -17.20 -7.47 1.87
C ASP A 20 -16.09 -7.34 0.81
N LYS A 21 -15.85 -8.47 0.12
CA LYS A 21 -14.83 -8.61 -0.93
C LYS A 21 -15.23 -7.85 -2.19
N THR A 22 -14.75 -6.63 -2.34
CA THR A 22 -14.72 -5.93 -3.63
C THR A 22 -13.61 -6.49 -4.52
N GLU A 23 -13.65 -6.17 -5.82
CA GLU A 23 -12.60 -6.51 -6.78
C GLU A 23 -11.27 -5.87 -6.30
N GLU A 24 -10.29 -6.71 -5.91
CA GLU A 24 -9.06 -6.26 -5.26
C GLU A 24 -8.04 -5.84 -6.35
N LEU A 25 -7.77 -4.54 -6.45
CA LEU A 25 -6.65 -4.05 -7.25
C LEU A 25 -5.33 -4.56 -6.67
N HIS A 26 -4.37 -4.87 -7.55
CA HIS A 26 -3.07 -5.38 -7.16
C HIS A 26 -1.99 -4.29 -7.31
N PRO A 27 -1.11 -4.10 -6.33
CA PRO A 27 0.03 -3.22 -6.49
C PRO A 27 1.03 -3.79 -7.50
N PHE A 28 1.79 -2.90 -8.13
CA PHE A 28 2.88 -3.24 -9.04
C PHE A 28 3.95 -2.15 -9.01
N ALA A 29 5.13 -2.47 -9.52
CA ALA A 29 6.25 -1.55 -9.64
C ALA A 29 6.71 -1.45 -11.10
N ILE A 30 7.15 -0.26 -11.50
CA ILE A 30 7.75 0.01 -12.81
C ILE A 30 9.18 0.50 -12.54
N GLU A 31 10.16 -0.15 -13.15
CA GLU A 31 11.54 0.36 -13.15
C GLU A 31 11.61 1.62 -14.02
N GLU A 32 12.08 2.72 -13.45
CA GLU A 32 12.19 4.03 -14.09
C GLU A 32 13.66 4.39 -14.27
N THR A 33 14.00 4.93 -15.44
CA THR A 33 15.31 5.54 -15.71
C THR A 33 15.25 7.03 -15.39
N PHE A 34 15.93 7.45 -14.33
CA PHE A 34 16.18 8.87 -14.03
C PHE A 34 17.51 9.33 -14.66
N ASP A 35 17.66 10.63 -14.90
CA ASP A 35 18.80 11.25 -15.59
C ASP A 35 20.17 10.67 -15.15
N GLU A 36 20.99 10.34 -16.14
CA GLU A 36 22.15 9.44 -16.06
C GLU A 36 23.32 9.95 -15.18
N GLU A 37 23.27 11.17 -14.65
CA GLU A 37 24.44 11.82 -14.03
C GLU A 37 24.76 11.39 -12.58
N VAL A 38 23.91 10.59 -11.89
CA VAL A 38 24.08 10.39 -10.44
C VAL A 38 24.17 8.93 -9.96
N GLN A 39 23.93 7.91 -10.79
CA GLN A 39 23.46 6.63 -10.21
C GLN A 39 24.11 5.34 -10.75
N ASP A 40 25.44 5.25 -10.71
CA ASP A 40 26.11 3.95 -10.82
C ASP A 40 25.60 2.99 -9.72
N ASN A 41 24.99 1.87 -10.12
CA ASN A 41 24.45 0.80 -9.26
C ASN A 41 23.22 1.15 -8.42
N LEU A 42 22.46 2.18 -8.79
CA LEU A 42 21.13 2.42 -8.20
C LEU A 42 20.05 2.19 -9.26
N LYS A 43 18.92 1.65 -8.82
CA LYS A 43 17.71 1.49 -9.61
C LYS A 43 16.55 2.18 -8.94
N SER A 44 15.71 2.79 -9.75
CA SER A 44 14.55 3.50 -9.28
C SER A 44 13.28 2.82 -9.72
N PHE A 45 12.31 2.75 -8.82
CA PHE A 45 11.03 2.10 -9.06
C PHE A 45 9.92 3.08 -8.72
N ARG A 46 8.97 3.24 -9.64
CA ARG A 46 7.67 3.81 -9.35
C ARG A 46 6.75 2.70 -8.86
N ILE A 47 6.34 2.78 -7.61
CA ILE A 47 5.46 1.81 -6.95
C ILE A 47 4.04 2.36 -6.96
N LEU A 48 3.13 1.61 -7.58
CA LEU A 48 1.73 1.97 -7.68
C LEU A 48 0.96 1.13 -6.66
N SER A 49 0.47 1.80 -5.62
CA SER A 49 -0.25 1.18 -4.50
C SER A 49 -1.74 1.49 -4.61
N PRO A 50 -2.65 0.50 -4.61
CA PRO A 50 -4.08 0.76 -4.62
C PRO A 50 -4.49 1.67 -3.47
N ILE A 51 -5.37 2.63 -3.74
CA ILE A 51 -5.89 3.54 -2.72
C ILE A 51 -6.83 2.81 -1.77
N HIS A 52 -7.49 1.77 -2.27
CA HIS A 52 -8.48 1.00 -1.55
C HIS A 52 -8.14 -0.48 -1.53
N LYS A 53 -8.52 -1.12 -0.42
CA LYS A 53 -8.58 -2.57 -0.29
C LYS A 53 -9.84 -2.93 0.49
N GLY A 54 -10.87 -3.38 -0.22
CA GLY A 54 -12.22 -3.45 0.34
C GLY A 54 -12.69 -2.05 0.76
N GLU A 55 -13.24 -1.96 1.95
CA GLU A 55 -13.72 -0.71 2.56
C GLU A 55 -12.62 0.14 3.20
N SER A 56 -11.35 -0.29 3.14
CA SER A 56 -10.23 0.39 3.79
C SER A 56 -9.38 1.18 2.82
N PHE A 57 -8.90 2.35 3.25
CA PHE A 57 -8.03 3.25 2.51
C PHE A 57 -6.57 3.04 2.87
N LEU A 58 -5.69 3.20 1.87
CA LEU A 58 -4.26 3.23 2.04
C LEU A 58 -3.88 4.40 2.95
N SER A 59 -3.16 4.06 4.02
CA SER A 59 -2.79 4.95 5.12
C SER A 59 -1.28 5.12 5.26
N GLY A 60 -0.50 4.22 4.67
CA GLY A 60 0.95 4.35 4.63
C GLY A 60 1.62 3.30 3.76
N ILE A 61 2.85 3.62 3.37
CA ILE A 61 3.73 2.77 2.59
C ILE A 61 5.06 2.69 3.33
N MET A 62 5.54 1.48 3.58
CA MET A 62 6.86 1.26 4.16
C MET A 62 7.76 0.53 3.18
N ALA A 63 8.98 1.03 3.01
CA ALA A 63 10.06 0.31 2.36
C ALA A 63 11.13 -0.04 3.40
N GLU A 64 11.51 -1.32 3.48
CA GLU A 64 12.56 -1.77 4.39
C GLU A 64 13.58 -2.68 3.71
N VAL A 65 14.84 -2.56 4.12
CA VAL A 65 15.83 -3.64 4.06
C VAL A 65 16.17 -3.97 5.50
N ARG A 66 15.89 -5.21 5.90
CA ARG A 66 15.98 -5.64 7.29
C ARG A 66 17.36 -5.31 7.90
N ASN A 67 17.35 -4.63 9.05
CA ASN A 67 18.54 -4.18 9.78
C ASN A 67 19.43 -3.15 9.05
N GLU A 68 18.98 -2.59 7.93
CA GLU A 68 19.75 -1.59 7.18
C GLU A 68 19.00 -0.27 7.07
N PHE A 69 17.76 -0.30 6.60
CA PHE A 69 16.90 0.88 6.60
C PHE A 69 15.43 0.53 6.68
N LEU A 70 14.66 1.50 7.17
CA LEU A 70 13.21 1.53 7.13
C LEU A 70 12.80 2.96 6.81
N VAL A 71 12.01 3.10 5.76
CA VAL A 71 11.38 4.37 5.37
C VAL A 71 9.89 4.16 5.40
N TYR A 72 9.18 4.97 6.18
CA TYR A 72 7.73 4.95 6.28
C TYR A 72 7.18 6.27 5.74
N LEU A 73 6.36 6.18 4.70
CA LEU A 73 5.59 7.29 4.17
C LEU A 73 4.19 7.22 4.76
N ASP A 74 3.88 8.21 5.59
CA ASP A 74 2.54 8.41 6.13
C ASP A 74 1.69 9.15 5.09
N ILE A 75 0.56 8.58 4.69
CA ILE A 75 -0.29 9.13 3.64
C ILE A 75 -1.48 9.86 4.29
N HIS A 76 -1.60 11.15 3.96
CA HIS A 76 -2.70 12.04 4.34
C HIS A 76 -3.34 12.68 3.10
N GLU A 77 -4.55 13.24 3.24
CA GLU A 77 -5.38 13.77 2.14
C GLU A 77 -4.74 14.89 1.32
N ASP A 78 -3.61 15.42 1.77
CA ASP A 78 -2.82 16.49 1.16
C ASP A 78 -2.16 16.07 -0.17
N TYR A 79 -2.10 14.76 -0.46
CA TYR A 79 -1.40 14.21 -1.63
C TYR A 79 -2.37 13.78 -2.73
N GLU A 80 -2.02 14.12 -3.97
CA GLU A 80 -2.79 13.80 -5.16
C GLU A 80 -2.69 12.30 -5.48
N TYR A 81 -3.85 11.69 -5.72
CA TYR A 81 -3.98 10.31 -6.14
C TYR A 81 -4.11 10.24 -7.66
N GLU A 82 -3.40 9.32 -8.31
CA GLU A 82 -3.47 9.13 -9.77
C GLU A 82 -4.44 7.99 -10.10
N GLY A 83 -5.67 8.34 -10.45
CA GLY A 83 -6.73 7.34 -10.63
C GLY A 83 -7.00 6.57 -9.33
N GLU A 84 -6.94 5.23 -9.39
CA GLU A 84 -7.17 4.33 -8.26
C GLU A 84 -5.88 3.94 -7.50
N TYR A 85 -4.75 4.62 -7.78
CA TYR A 85 -3.44 4.33 -7.19
C TYR A 85 -2.78 5.56 -6.57
N TYR A 86 -2.00 5.32 -5.51
CA TYR A 86 -0.99 6.22 -4.98
C TYR A 86 0.37 5.83 -5.57
N TYR A 87 1.10 6.79 -6.13
CA TYR A 87 2.45 6.55 -6.64
C TYR A 87 3.51 6.98 -5.62
N SER A 88 4.55 6.18 -5.48
CA SER A 88 5.75 6.53 -4.70
C SER A 88 6.99 6.11 -5.46
N TYR A 89 8.10 6.80 -5.24
CA TYR A 89 9.38 6.45 -5.84
C TYR A 89 10.32 5.85 -4.79
N LEU A 90 10.98 4.77 -5.17
CA LEU A 90 12.04 4.17 -4.38
C LEU A 90 13.27 3.99 -5.26
N THR A 91 14.34 4.69 -4.90
CA THR A 91 15.68 4.47 -5.45
C THR A 91 16.50 3.65 -4.48
N VAL A 92 17.07 2.54 -4.94
CA VAL A 92 17.82 1.62 -4.09
C VAL A 92 19.00 1.01 -4.85
N ALA A 93 20.08 0.68 -4.11
CA ALA A 93 21.23 0.03 -4.71
C ALA A 93 20.92 -1.41 -5.17
N ASP A 94 21.52 -1.82 -6.29
CA ASP A 94 21.29 -3.13 -6.92
C ASP A 94 21.46 -4.31 -5.97
N LYS A 95 22.46 -4.22 -5.07
CA LYS A 95 22.74 -5.25 -4.07
C LYS A 95 21.58 -5.53 -3.11
N TYR A 96 20.61 -4.61 -3.01
CA TYR A 96 19.48 -4.71 -2.09
C TYR A 96 18.16 -5.10 -2.76
N LEU A 97 18.06 -5.13 -4.09
CA LEU A 97 16.79 -5.33 -4.80
C LEU A 97 16.00 -6.54 -4.30
N ASN A 98 16.69 -7.67 -4.10
CA ASN A 98 16.09 -8.93 -3.65
C ASN A 98 15.73 -8.95 -2.16
N ASN A 99 16.06 -7.89 -1.42
CA ASN A 99 15.89 -7.79 0.02
C ASN A 99 14.94 -6.65 0.44
N VAL A 100 14.53 -5.81 -0.51
CA VAL A 100 13.58 -4.73 -0.25
C VAL A 100 12.18 -5.32 -0.07
N ARG A 101 11.55 -5.02 1.07
CA ARG A 101 10.14 -5.29 1.32
C ARG A 101 9.34 -4.00 1.28
N ILE A 102 8.22 -4.07 0.59
CA ILE A 102 7.22 -3.01 0.54
C ILE A 102 6.00 -3.46 1.35
N THR A 103 5.62 -2.68 2.36
CA THR A 103 4.41 -2.93 3.15
C THR A 103 3.41 -1.82 2.92
N LEU A 104 2.19 -2.19 2.56
CA LEU A 104 1.05 -1.29 2.37
C LEU A 104 0.11 -1.42 3.56
N TYR A 105 -0.26 -0.30 4.17
CA TYR A 105 -1.12 -0.24 5.36
C TYR A 105 -2.50 0.31 5.01
N TYR A 106 -3.57 -0.40 5.36
CA TYR A 106 -4.96 -0.03 5.10
C TYR A 106 -5.77 0.08 6.39
N ASP A 107 -5.36 0.95 7.31
CA ASP A 107 -5.83 0.93 8.70
C ASP A 107 -7.00 1.90 8.97
N THR A 108 -7.62 2.45 7.92
CA THR A 108 -8.73 3.41 8.04
C THR A 108 -9.86 3.11 7.06
N PRO A 109 -11.14 3.16 7.50
CA PRO A 109 -12.29 3.09 6.60
C PRO A 109 -12.63 4.44 5.94
N THR A 110 -11.99 5.53 6.36
CA THR A 110 -12.19 6.87 5.77
C THR A 110 -10.89 7.43 5.22
N LYS A 111 -10.99 8.20 4.14
CA LYS A 111 -9.81 8.81 3.50
C LYS A 111 -9.10 9.82 4.41
N ASP A 112 -9.89 10.60 5.16
CA ASP A 112 -9.42 11.61 6.13
C ASP A 112 -8.89 11.01 7.45
N ARG A 113 -8.98 9.69 7.62
CA ARG A 113 -8.57 8.96 8.82
C ARG A 113 -9.25 9.45 10.10
N SER A 114 -10.42 10.09 9.99
CA SER A 114 -11.25 10.47 11.14
C SER A 114 -11.72 9.27 11.95
N VAL A 115 -11.69 8.08 11.35
CA VAL A 115 -12.02 6.81 11.99
C VAL A 115 -10.83 5.86 11.89
N MET A 116 -10.46 5.24 13.00
CA MET A 116 -9.42 4.22 13.02
C MET A 116 -10.04 2.82 12.92
N SER A 117 -9.54 1.98 12.02
CA SER A 117 -9.86 0.56 12.04
C SER A 117 -9.05 -0.12 13.16
N PHE A 118 -9.71 -0.94 13.97
CA PHE A 118 -9.03 -1.79 14.96
C PHE A 118 -8.43 -3.06 14.33
N CYS A 119 -8.70 -3.30 13.05
CA CYS A 119 -8.15 -4.42 12.30
C CYS A 119 -6.98 -3.90 11.47
N GLY A 120 -5.76 -4.13 11.95
CA GLY A 120 -4.55 -3.83 11.18
C GLY A 120 -4.57 -4.60 9.86
N ASN A 121 -4.65 -3.88 8.75
CA ASN A 121 -4.80 -4.45 7.42
C ASN A 121 -3.58 -4.08 6.58
N SER A 122 -2.47 -4.77 6.85
CA SER A 122 -1.23 -4.60 6.10
C SER A 122 -0.98 -5.75 5.12
N LYS A 123 -0.36 -5.47 3.98
CA LYS A 123 0.11 -6.51 3.04
C LYS A 123 1.55 -6.21 2.64
N MET A 124 2.38 -7.25 2.63
CA MET A 124 3.82 -7.17 2.38
C MET A 124 4.15 -7.83 1.05
N TYR A 125 5.07 -7.22 0.32
CA TYR A 125 5.54 -7.67 -0.99
C TYR A 125 7.05 -7.53 -1.08
N MET A 126 7.69 -8.42 -1.83
CA MET A 126 9.05 -8.16 -2.29
C MET A 126 9.02 -7.16 -3.45
N LEU A 127 9.98 -6.24 -3.50
CA LEU A 127 10.07 -5.27 -4.61
C LEU A 127 10.15 -5.98 -5.97
N THR A 128 10.88 -7.08 -6.05
CA THR A 128 11.02 -7.89 -7.26
C THR A 128 9.69 -8.51 -7.70
N GLU A 129 8.87 -8.98 -6.77
CA GLU A 129 7.53 -9.51 -7.06
C GLU A 129 6.64 -8.43 -7.67
N LEU A 130 6.72 -7.20 -7.15
CA LEU A 130 5.96 -6.07 -7.69
C LEU A 130 6.41 -5.68 -9.10
N ALA A 131 7.71 -5.80 -9.38
CA ALA A 131 8.29 -5.46 -10.69
C ALA A 131 7.95 -6.50 -11.77
N GLU A 132 7.72 -7.76 -11.39
CA GLU A 132 7.37 -8.85 -12.31
C GLU A 132 5.92 -8.77 -12.83
N ILE A 133 5.05 -7.97 -12.18
CA ILE A 133 3.60 -7.92 -12.45
C ILE A 133 3.24 -7.05 -13.69
N ALA A 134 4.21 -6.49 -14.43
CA ALA A 134 3.95 -5.46 -15.44
C ALA A 134 4.00 -5.97 -16.93
N PRO A 135 3.25 -5.34 -17.86
CA PRO A 135 2.90 -3.92 -17.84
C PRO A 135 1.45 -3.63 -17.42
N ALA A 136 1.33 -2.62 -16.57
CA ALA A 136 0.11 -1.92 -16.19
C ALA A 136 -0.82 -1.60 -17.39
N PRO A 137 -2.11 -1.33 -17.15
CA PRO A 137 -2.99 -0.73 -18.16
C PRO A 137 -2.29 0.48 -18.81
N GLN A 138 -2.21 0.50 -20.14
CA GLN A 138 -1.51 1.55 -20.91
C GLN A 138 -1.97 2.97 -20.59
N SER A 139 -3.15 3.14 -19.98
CA SER A 139 -3.70 4.41 -19.51
C SER A 139 -2.93 5.04 -18.35
N LEU A 140 -2.22 4.25 -17.53
CA LEU A 140 -1.44 4.75 -16.37
C LEU A 140 0.03 5.02 -16.71
N LEU A 141 0.51 4.56 -17.88
CA LEU A 141 1.88 4.79 -18.35
C LEU A 141 2.06 6.16 -19.04
N ARG A 142 0.97 6.93 -19.22
CA ARG A 142 0.94 8.07 -20.13
C ARG A 142 0.64 9.42 -19.46
N LEU A 143 0.72 9.50 -18.14
CA LEU A 143 0.60 10.76 -17.41
C LEU A 143 2.00 11.30 -17.17
N GLU A 144 2.48 12.10 -18.13
CA GLU A 144 3.62 12.99 -17.88
C GLU A 144 3.21 14.02 -16.83
N PRO A 145 4.11 14.38 -15.88
CA PRO A 145 3.87 15.49 -14.98
C PRO A 145 3.70 16.77 -15.81
N ARG A 146 2.58 17.48 -15.60
CA ARG A 146 2.37 18.82 -16.14
C ARG A 146 3.15 19.86 -15.36
#